data_AF-A0A2V9WIY4-F1
#
_entry.id   AF-A0A2V9WIY4-F1
#
_cell.length_a   1.000
_cell.length_b   1.000
_cell.length_c   1.000
_cell.angle_alpha   90.00
_cell.angle_beta   90.00
_cell.angle_gamma   90.00
#
_symmetry.space_group_name_H-M   'P 1'
#
loop_
_entity.id
_entity.type
_entity.pdbx_description
1 polymer ?
#
loop_
_entity_poly.entity_id
_entity_poly.type
_entity_poly.pdbx_seq_one_letter_code
_entity_poly.pdbx_strand_id
1 'polypeptide(L)'
;MSPQNHQLKFRRLPGLYVIVRLTSDAPIPNWATKGDFTSVTRTAEELSIVCPADNLPRDIGSQHRWICLKLEGPFPFSQTGVL
;
A
#
# COMPACT_ATOMS: atom_id res chain seq x y z
N MET A 1 26.52 10.25 16.89
CA MET A 1 26.09 8.88 16.57
C MET A 1 26.56 8.58 15.16
N SER A 2 27.36 7.52 14.96
CA SER A 2 27.78 7.10 13.63
C SER A 2 26.57 6.56 12.85
N PRO A 3 26.42 6.84 11.54
CA PRO A 3 25.33 6.30 10.76
C PRO A 3 25.42 4.77 10.73
N GLN A 4 24.33 4.11 11.14
CA GLN A 4 24.23 2.65 11.09
C GLN A 4 23.77 2.25 9.69
N ASN A 5 24.63 1.55 8.95
CA ASN A 5 24.33 1.14 7.58
C ASN A 5 23.51 -0.15 7.60
N HIS A 6 22.18 -0.04 7.43
CA HIS A 6 21.28 -1.20 7.38
C HIS A 6 21.27 -1.82 5.98
N GLN A 7 21.73 -3.07 5.86
CA GLN A 7 21.49 -3.84 4.65
C GLN A 7 20.06 -4.37 4.65
N LEU A 8 19.19 -3.73 3.87
CA LEU A 8 17.77 -4.06 3.77
C LEU A 8 17.50 -4.91 2.52
N LYS A 9 16.68 -5.95 2.67
CA LYS A 9 16.23 -6.79 1.56
C LYS A 9 14.80 -6.42 1.18
N PHE A 10 14.60 -6.03 -0.06
CA PHE A 10 13.27 -5.79 -0.62
C PHE A 10 12.90 -6.89 -1.60
N ARG A 11 11.63 -7.29 -1.59
CA ARG A 11 11.03 -8.11 -2.63
C ARG A 11 9.90 -7.35 -3.30
N ARG A 12 9.91 -7.33 -4.63
CA ARG A 12 8.77 -6.82 -5.40
C ARG A 12 7.59 -7.80 -5.32
N LEU A 13 6.41 -7.28 -5.00
CA LEU A 13 5.17 -8.05 -5.10
C LEU A 13 4.71 -8.14 -6.56
N PRO A 14 4.03 -9.23 -6.95
CA PRO A 14 3.55 -9.41 -8.31
C PRO A 14 2.51 -8.35 -8.69
N GLY A 15 2.42 -8.09 -10.00
CA GLY A 15 1.44 -7.17 -10.57
C GLY A 15 1.76 -5.70 -10.39
N LEU A 16 0.75 -4.89 -10.69
CA LEU A 16 0.74 -3.44 -10.48
C LEU A 16 -0.32 -3.09 -9.45
N TYR A 17 -0.11 -2.00 -8.76
CA TYR A 17 -0.99 -1.47 -7.73
C TYR A 17 -1.55 -0.12 -8.15
N VAL A 18 -2.66 0.25 -7.55
CA VAL A 18 -3.34 1.52 -7.75
C VAL A 18 -3.62 2.15 -6.41
N ILE A 19 -3.68 3.49 -6.41
CA ILE A 19 -4.12 4.28 -5.27
C ILE A 19 -5.44 4.94 -5.68
N VAL A 20 -6.47 4.75 -4.87
CA VAL A 20 -7.83 5.28 -5.10
C VAL A 20 -8.22 6.12 -3.91
N ARG A 21 -8.69 7.34 -4.19
CA ARG A 21 -9.27 8.23 -3.18
C ARG A 21 -10.78 8.26 -3.33
N LEU A 22 -11.47 8.01 -2.23
CA LEU A 22 -12.92 8.14 -2.09
C LEU A 22 -13.23 9.16 -1.00
N THR A 23 -14.51 9.56 -0.89
CA THR A 23 -14.95 10.44 0.20
C THR A 23 -14.80 9.77 1.57
N SER A 24 -14.61 10.56 2.63
CA SER A 24 -14.39 10.05 3.99
C SER A 24 -15.55 9.24 4.57
N ASP A 25 -16.75 9.39 4.02
CA ASP A 25 -17.96 8.65 4.39
C ASP A 25 -18.24 7.43 3.49
N ALA A 26 -17.49 7.26 2.40
CA ALA A 26 -17.68 6.15 1.48
C ALA A 26 -17.51 4.79 2.20
N PRO A 27 -18.38 3.80 1.96
CA PRO A 27 -18.17 2.45 2.46
C PRO A 27 -16.90 1.86 1.83
N ILE A 28 -16.26 0.91 2.53
CA ILE A 28 -15.11 0.19 1.97
C ILE A 28 -15.63 -0.73 0.85
N PRO A 29 -15.20 -0.55 -0.41
CA PRO A 29 -15.68 -1.38 -1.50
C PRO A 29 -15.17 -2.82 -1.37
N ASN A 30 -15.96 -3.78 -1.86
CA ASN A 30 -15.59 -5.21 -1.80
C ASN A 30 -14.32 -5.58 -2.57
N TRP A 31 -13.89 -4.75 -3.53
CA TRP A 31 -12.66 -4.94 -4.29
C TRP A 31 -11.41 -4.45 -3.55
N ALA A 32 -11.58 -3.60 -2.52
CA ALA A 32 -10.48 -2.93 -1.83
C ALA A 32 -9.62 -3.89 -0.98
N THR A 33 -10.15 -5.06 -0.63
CA THR A 33 -9.55 -6.00 0.34
C THR A 33 -9.10 -7.32 -0.29
N LYS A 34 -9.01 -7.39 -1.62
CA LYS A 34 -8.62 -8.62 -2.34
C LYS A 34 -7.13 -8.58 -2.74
N GLY A 35 -6.45 -9.72 -2.63
CA GLY A 35 -5.08 -9.92 -3.09
C GLY A 35 -4.03 -9.91 -1.98
N ASP A 36 -2.76 -10.05 -2.38
CA ASP A 36 -1.63 -10.29 -1.45
C ASP A 36 -1.31 -9.09 -0.54
N PHE A 37 -1.60 -7.87 -1.02
CA PHE A 37 -1.40 -6.65 -0.26
C PHE A 37 -2.54 -5.66 -0.55
N THR A 38 -3.15 -5.15 0.51
CA THR A 38 -4.09 -4.03 0.43
C THR A 38 -3.89 -3.12 1.62
N SER A 39 -4.06 -1.82 1.43
CA SER A 39 -4.12 -0.84 2.50
C SER A 39 -5.42 -0.05 2.38
N VAL A 40 -6.13 0.12 3.50
CA VAL A 40 -7.35 0.91 3.58
C VAL A 40 -7.19 1.87 4.74
N THR A 41 -7.01 3.15 4.42
CA THR A 41 -6.77 4.22 5.39
C THR A 41 -7.91 5.21 5.32
N ARG A 42 -8.59 5.43 6.44
CA ARG A 42 -9.63 6.46 6.56
C ARG A 42 -9.15 7.58 7.46
N THR A 43 -9.36 8.81 7.02
CA THR A 43 -9.20 10.03 7.82
C THR A 43 -10.53 10.78 7.88
N ALA A 44 -10.56 11.97 8.49
CA ALA A 44 -11.76 12.81 8.47
C ALA A 44 -12.06 13.35 7.06
N GLU A 45 -11.04 13.43 6.21
CA GLU A 45 -11.07 14.05 4.89
C GLU A 45 -11.30 13.04 3.75
N GLU A 46 -10.77 11.81 3.87
CA GLU A 46 -10.87 10.82 2.79
C GLU A 46 -10.83 9.36 3.24
N LEU A 47 -11.17 8.48 2.29
CA LEU A 47 -10.83 7.06 2.30
C LEU A 47 -9.81 6.79 1.18
N SER A 48 -8.58 6.44 1.56
CA SER A 48 -7.49 6.10 0.65
C SER A 48 -7.28 4.59 0.61
N ILE A 49 -7.29 4.01 -0.60
CA ILE A 49 -7.17 2.58 -0.83
C ILE A 49 -5.97 2.31 -1.73
N VAL A 50 -5.10 1.41 -1.29
CA VAL A 50 -4.04 0.81 -2.10
C VAL A 50 -4.41 -0.66 -2.33
N CYS A 51 -4.51 -1.09 -3.59
CA CYS A 51 -4.84 -2.47 -3.92
C CYS A 51 -4.24 -2.88 -5.29
N PRO A 52 -4.23 -4.18 -5.64
CA PRO A 52 -3.88 -4.64 -6.98
C PRO A 52 -4.72 -3.93 -8.05
N ALA A 53 -4.08 -3.50 -9.13
CA ALA A 53 -4.73 -2.75 -10.20
C ALA A 53 -5.86 -3.54 -10.89
N ASP A 54 -5.78 -4.86 -10.90
CA ASP A 54 -6.77 -5.75 -11.50
C ASP A 54 -8.05 -5.87 -10.64
N ASN A 55 -8.04 -5.37 -9.41
CA ASN A 55 -9.23 -5.31 -8.58
C ASN A 55 -10.19 -4.19 -8.99
N LEU A 56 -9.69 -3.15 -9.66
CA LEU A 56 -10.51 -1.99 -10.01
C LEU A 56 -11.60 -2.37 -11.01
N PRO A 57 -12.86 -1.99 -10.74
CA PRO A 57 -13.90 -1.96 -11.76
C PRO A 57 -13.47 -1.13 -12.98
N ARG A 58 -13.87 -1.54 -14.19
CA ARG A 58 -13.41 -0.92 -15.46
C ARG A 58 -13.79 0.56 -15.59
N ASP A 59 -14.83 0.98 -14.89
CA ASP A 59 -15.37 2.33 -14.81
C ASP A 59 -14.63 3.22 -13.79
N ILE A 60 -13.86 2.62 -12.88
CA ILE A 60 -13.03 3.35 -11.91
C ILE A 60 -11.62 3.46 -12.47
N GLY A 61 -11.35 4.57 -13.15
CA GLY A 61 -10.01 4.89 -13.64
C GLY A 61 -9.07 5.29 -12.51
N SER A 62 -7.88 4.69 -12.45
CA SER A 62 -6.72 5.27 -11.78
C SER A 62 -5.66 5.56 -12.86
N GLN A 63 -5.21 6.81 -12.96
CA GLN A 63 -4.27 7.23 -14.00
C GLN A 63 -2.84 6.73 -13.75
N HIS A 64 -2.53 6.32 -12.52
CA HIS A 64 -1.17 5.95 -12.12
C HIS A 64 -1.13 4.52 -11.58
N ARG A 65 -0.14 3.77 -12.06
CA ARG A 65 0.15 2.40 -11.64
C ARG A 65 1.48 2.37 -10.88
N TRP A 66 1.51 1.55 -9.84
CA TRP A 66 2.62 1.45 -8.90
C TRP A 66 3.16 0.03 -8.85
N ILE A 67 4.44 -0.11 -8.50
CA ILE A 67 4.97 -1.40 -8.02
C ILE A 67 4.96 -1.38 -6.50
N CYS A 68 4.69 -2.52 -5.87
CA CYS A 68 4.79 -2.65 -4.42
C CYS A 68 6.08 -3.38 -4.05
N LEU A 69 6.84 -2.80 -3.12
CA LEU A 69 8.04 -3.41 -2.55
C LEU A 69 7.76 -3.78 -1.10
N LYS A 70 7.85 -5.07 -0.79
CA LYS A 70 7.86 -5.56 0.59
C LYS A 70 9.30 -5.49 1.13
N LEU A 71 9.48 -4.81 2.24
CA LEU A 71 10.69 -4.94 3.05
C LEU A 71 10.65 -6.28 3.82
N GLU A 72 11.63 -7.15 3.61
CA GLU A 72 11.69 -8.47 4.25
C GLU A 72 12.27 -8.37 5.66
N GLY A 73 11.47 -8.76 6.66
CA GLY A 73 11.83 -8.77 8.08
C GLY A 73 11.98 -10.19 8.66
N PRO A 74 11.82 -10.37 10.00
CA PRO A 74 11.16 -9.45 10.94
C PRO A 74 12.05 -8.29 11.42
N PHE A 75 11.43 -7.15 11.73
CA PHE A 75 12.08 -6.00 12.39
C PHE A 75 11.41 -5.75 13.75
N PRO A 76 12.18 -5.60 14.84
CA PRO A 76 11.64 -5.15 16.12
C PRO A 76 11.05 -3.75 15.99
N PHE A 77 9.94 -3.47 16.69
CA PHE A 77 9.34 -2.14 16.71
C PHE A 77 10.26 -1.05 17.28
N SER A 78 11.22 -1.45 18.12
CA SER A 78 12.25 -0.55 18.68
C SER A 78 13.37 -0.20 17.70
N GLN A 79 13.40 -0.81 16.51
CA GLN A 79 14.45 -0.57 15.54
C GLN A 79 14.24 0.78 14.85
N THR A 80 15.26 1.63 14.92
CA THR A 80 15.25 2.97 14.32
C THR A 80 16.10 3.00 13.05
N GLY A 81 15.78 3.91 12.13
CA GLY A 81 16.53 4.07 10.88
C GLY A 81 16.25 3.01 9.81
N VAL A 82 15.08 2.35 9.88
CA VAL A 82 14.60 1.39 8.87
C VAL A 82 13.35 1.90 8.13
N LEU A 83 12.46 2.62 8.84
CA LEU A 83 11.22 3.24 8.33
C LEU A 83 11.22 4.73 8.63
#